data_AF-A0A2G5CLL2-F1
#
_entry.id   AF-A0A2G5CLL2-F1
#
_cell.length_a   1.000
_cell.length_b   1.000
_cell.length_c   1.000
_cell.angle_alpha   90.00
_cell.angle_beta   90.00
_cell.angle_gamma   90.00
#
_symmetry.space_group_name_H-M   'P 1'
#
loop_
_entity.id
_entity.type
_entity.pdbx_description
1 polymer ?
#
loop_
_entity_poly.entity_id
_entity_poly.type
_entity_poly.pdbx_seq_one_letter_code
_entity_poly.pdbx_strand_id
1 'polypeptide(L)' 'MVKTSLFFLILLLFSVEMQVEAKVCQIASVGCKDNNYCNQFCLIKYRGHGSCFRPPGTYFIECMCWYPCH' A
#
# COMPACT_ATOMS: atom_id res chain seq x y z
N MET A 1 40.26 27.22 18.16
CA MET A 1 38.88 26.68 18.27
C MET A 1 38.29 26.51 16.87
N VAL A 2 38.54 25.38 16.19
CA VAL A 2 38.01 25.11 14.83
C VAL A 2 37.65 23.61 14.64
N LYS A 3 37.35 22.90 15.74
CA LYS A 3 37.06 21.44 15.68
C LYS A 3 35.58 21.08 15.71
N THR A 4 34.71 22.02 16.08
CA THR A 4 33.26 21.79 16.23
C THR A 4 32.48 21.84 14.91
N SER A 5 33.07 22.38 13.84
CA SER A 5 32.36 22.59 12.56
C SER A 5 32.28 21.33 11.70
N LEU A 6 33.25 20.42 11.82
CA LEU A 6 33.26 19.16 11.04
C LEU A 6 32.17 18.18 11.48
N PHE A 7 31.82 18.19 12.77
CA PHE A 7 30.88 17.23 13.36
C PHE A 7 29.44 17.46 12.89
N PHE A 8 29.04 18.72 12.71
CA PHE A 8 27.73 19.08 12.15
C PHE A 8 27.57 18.67 10.68
N LEU A 9 28.67 18.66 9.93
CA LEU A 9 28.66 18.33 8.50
C LEU A 9 28.48 16.83 8.25
N ILE A 10 28.96 15.98 9.18
CA ILE A 10 28.78 14.53 9.12
C ILE A 10 27.35 14.12 9.46
N LEU A 11 26.69 14.81 10.41
CA LEU A 11 25.30 14.50 10.79
C LEU A 11 24.28 14.74 9.66
N LEU A 12 24.56 15.71 8.78
CA LEU A 12 23.69 16.02 7.63
C LEU A 12 23.74 14.97 6.51
N LEU A 13 24.81 14.16 6.43
CA LEU A 13 24.96 13.15 5.38
C LEU A 13 24.15 11.88 5.62
N PHE A 14 23.64 11.66 6.84
CA PHE A 14 22.88 10.45 7.20
C PHE A 14 21.35 10.61 7.10
N SER A 15 20.85 11.78 6.70
CA SER A 15 19.40 12.02 6.50
C SER A 15 18.91 11.54 5.13
N VAL A 16 19.43 10.41 4.63
CA VAL A 16 18.92 9.79 3.40
C VAL A 16 17.70 8.96 3.79
N GLU A 17 16.52 9.58 3.72
CA GLU A 17 15.24 8.89 3.90
C GLU A 17 15.10 7.82 2.80
N MET A 18 15.41 6.56 3.13
CA MET A 18 15.04 5.43 2.29
C MET A 18 13.50 5.33 2.28
N GLN A 19 12.88 5.89 1.25
CA GLN A 19 11.48 5.61 0.94
C GLN A 19 11.38 4.16 0.48
N VAL A 20 11.11 3.25 1.42
CA VAL A 20 10.74 1.87 1.09
C VAL A 20 9.32 1.92 0.53
N GLU A 21 9.20 2.09 -0.78
CA GLU A 21 7.93 1.90 -1.46
C GLU A 21 7.50 0.44 -1.27
N ALA A 22 6.52 0.23 -0.39
CA ALA A 22 5.93 -1.09 -0.22
C ALA A 22 5.24 -1.47 -1.53
N LYS A 23 5.75 -2.50 -2.22
CA LYS A 23 5.15 -3.02 -3.45
C LYS A 23 3.73 -3.49 -3.14
N VAL A 24 2.73 -2.88 -3.80
CA VAL A 24 1.31 -3.23 -3.63
C VAL A 24 0.88 -4.21 -4.72
N CYS A 25 0.29 -5.32 -4.31
CA CYS A 25 -0.31 -6.35 -5.16
C CYS A 25 -1.82 -6.16 -5.23
N GLN A 26 -2.43 -6.62 -6.33
CA GLN A 26 -3.87 -6.53 -6.58
C GLN A 26 -4.45 -7.89 -6.94
N ILE A 27 -5.63 -8.21 -6.39
CA ILE A 27 -6.38 -9.41 -6.75
C ILE A 27 -7.88 -9.10 -6.74
N ALA A 28 -8.59 -9.57 -7.77
CA ALA A 28 -10.03 -9.46 -7.88
C ALA A 28 -10.71 -10.78 -7.48
N SER A 29 -11.78 -10.72 -6.69
CA SER A 29 -12.68 -11.85 -6.49
C SER A 29 -14.04 -11.60 -7.12
N VAL A 30 -14.64 -12.64 -7.69
CA VAL A 30 -15.96 -12.58 -8.32
C VAL A 30 -17.02 -12.19 -7.29
N GLY A 31 -17.76 -11.14 -7.59
CA GLY A 31 -18.86 -10.65 -6.77
C GLY A 31 -18.44 -9.64 -5.71
N CYS A 32 -19.15 -8.52 -5.66
CA CYS A 32 -19.07 -7.55 -4.57
C CYS A 32 -20.47 -7.22 -4.08
N LYS A 33 -20.73 -7.46 -2.78
CA LYS A 33 -21.99 -7.10 -2.15
C LYS A 33 -22.04 -5.61 -1.84
N ASP A 34 -21.03 -5.11 -1.16
CA ASP A 34 -20.83 -3.72 -0.79
C ASP A 34 -19.35 -3.47 -0.43
N ASN A 35 -18.96 -2.19 -0.39
CA ASN A 35 -17.57 -1.80 -0.14
C ASN A 35 -17.08 -2.23 1.26
N ASN A 36 -17.95 -2.21 2.27
CA ASN A 36 -17.56 -2.55 3.63
C ASN A 36 -17.27 -4.05 3.75
N TYR A 37 -18.14 -4.88 3.18
CA TYR A 37 -17.93 -6.33 3.08
C TYR A 37 -16.63 -6.65 2.33
N CYS A 38 -16.40 -6.02 1.18
CA CYS A 38 -15.19 -6.22 0.41
C CYS A 38 -13.94 -5.82 1.19
N ASN A 39 -13.95 -4.66 1.83
CA ASN A 39 -12.83 -4.20 2.63
C ASN A 39 -12.53 -5.14 3.81
N GLN A 40 -13.56 -5.60 4.54
CA GLN A 40 -13.38 -6.58 5.63
C GLN A 40 -12.83 -7.92 5.12
N PHE A 41 -13.33 -8.40 3.99
CA PHE A 41 -12.82 -9.62 3.36
C PHE A 41 -11.33 -9.49 2.99
N CYS A 42 -10.95 -8.40 2.33
CA CYS A 42 -9.56 -8.14 1.94
C CYS A 42 -8.63 -7.96 3.15
N LEU A 43 -9.12 -7.32 4.21
CA LEU A 43 -8.39 -7.13 5.47
C LEU A 43 -8.13 -8.48 6.16
N ILE A 44 -9.14 -9.34 6.26
CA ILE A 44 -9.01 -10.65 6.92
C ILE A 44 -8.13 -11.60 6.09
N LYS A 45 -8.34 -11.64 4.77
CA LYS A 45 -7.69 -12.65 3.91
C LYS A 45 -6.29 -12.26 3.47
N TYR A 46 -6.06 -10.99 3.15
CA TYR A 46 -4.81 -10.51 2.55
C TYR A 46 -4.07 -9.47 3.41
N ARG A 47 -4.61 -9.11 4.59
CA ARG A 47 -4.11 -7.97 5.39
C ARG A 47 -4.02 -6.68 4.58
N GLY A 48 -4.98 -6.52 3.67
CA GLY A 48 -5.07 -5.40 2.75
C GLY A 48 -6.33 -4.57 2.95
N HIS A 49 -6.63 -3.72 1.97
CA HIS A 49 -7.90 -3.02 1.86
C HIS A 49 -8.59 -3.42 0.56
N GLY A 50 -9.89 -3.14 0.46
CA GLY A 50 -10.63 -3.48 -0.75
C GLY A 50 -11.86 -2.62 -1.01
N SER A 51 -12.31 -2.63 -2.25
CA SER A 51 -13.51 -1.93 -2.68
C SER A 51 -14.18 -2.64 -3.85
N CYS A 52 -15.48 -2.39 -4.00
CA CYS A 52 -16.23 -2.85 -5.15
C CYS A 52 -15.79 -2.08 -6.39
N PHE A 53 -15.40 -2.82 -7.40
CA PHE A 53 -14.94 -2.30 -8.67
C PHE A 53 -15.71 -2.99 -9.80
N ARG A 54 -16.11 -2.23 -10.81
CA ARG A 54 -16.69 -2.78 -12.05
C ARG A 54 -15.64 -2.63 -13.17
N PRO A 55 -15.06 -3.74 -13.65
CA PRO A 55 -14.15 -3.69 -14.79
C PRO A 55 -14.83 -3.11 -16.04
N PRO A 56 -14.09 -2.37 -16.88
CA PRO A 56 -14.61 -1.89 -18.15
C PRO A 56 -14.99 -3.08 -19.04
N GLY A 57 -16.15 -3.01 -19.69
CA GLY A 57 -16.63 -4.05 -20.60
C GLY A 57 -17.33 -5.24 -19.94
N THR A 58 -17.52 -5.23 -18.61
CA THR A 58 -18.29 -6.27 -17.90
C THR A 58 -19.48 -5.67 -17.14
N TYR A 59 -20.50 -6.49 -16.90
CA TYR A 59 -21.67 -6.11 -16.09
C TYR A 59 -21.53 -6.53 -14.61
N PHE A 60 -20.51 -7.31 -14.30
CA PHE A 60 -20.26 -7.84 -12.95
C PHE A 60 -19.49 -6.83 -12.11
N ILE A 61 -19.86 -6.73 -10.84
CA ILE A 61 -19.11 -5.98 -9.85
C ILE A 61 -18.26 -6.99 -9.07
N GLU A 62 -16.98 -6.72 -9.00
CA GLU A 62 -15.96 -7.55 -8.35
C GLU A 62 -15.46 -6.85 -7.09
N CYS A 63 -14.98 -7.63 -6.13
CA CYS A 63 -14.26 -7.08 -4.98
C CYS A 63 -12.78 -7.05 -5.33
N MET A 64 -12.21 -5.85 -5.42
CA MET A 64 -10.79 -5.64 -5.68
C MET A 64 -10.06 -5.46 -4.35
N CYS A 65 -9.02 -6.27 -4.10
CA CYS A 65 -8.18 -6.16 -2.91
C CYS A 65 -6.80 -5.61 -3.28
N TRP A 66 -6.28 -4.69 -2.46
CA TRP A 66 -4.93 -4.17 -2.50
C TRP A 66 -4.19 -4.55 -1.22
N TYR A 67 -3.04 -5.21 -1.35
CA TYR A 67 -2.29 -5.75 -0.22
C TYR A 67 -0.78 -5.68 -0.46
N PRO A 68 0.06 -5.68 0.59
CA PRO A 68 1.51 -5.73 0.43
C PRO A 68 1.91 -7.03 -0.29
N CYS A 69 2.71 -6.94 -1.34
CA CYS A 69 3.30 -8.12 -1.96
C CYS A 69 4.28 -8.78 -0.98
N HIS A 70 4.24 -10.11 -0.91
CA HIS A 70 5.26 -10.92 -0.23
C HIS A 70 6.31 -11.40 -1.22
#